data_AF-A0A9X0CAW1-F1
#
_entry.id   AF-A0A9X0CAW1-F1
#
_cell.length_a   1.000
_cell.length_b   1.000
_cell.length_c   1.000
_cell.angle_alpha   90.00
_cell.angle_beta   90.00
_cell.angle_gamma   90.00
#
_symmetry.space_group_name_H-M   'P 1'
#
loop_
_entity.id
_entity.type
_entity.pdbx_description
1 polymer ?
#
loop_
_entity_poly.entity_id
_entity_poly.type
_entity_poly.pdbx_seq_one_letter_code
_entity_poly.pdbx_strand_id
1 'polypeptide(L)'
;MAVIVAYHFSVIPLSCSPVGDKAPEIVSEILTNGADPNQPYQGLNGKEQTPWLVVLDYLREADRRRWIAYYDTSEHGTSRLAVIISLFIQHGTDPNGLLVETKFDPSASALEIITGISRKYAVPEFGRLRKVLIDKGALGREGYGILYQVYGT
;
A
#
# COMPACT_ATOMS: atom_id res chain seq x y z
N MET A 1 -6.67 18.93 3.74
CA MET A 1 -7.25 17.75 4.42
C MET A 1 -6.57 16.43 4.05
N ALA A 2 -6.15 16.21 2.79
CA ALA A 2 -5.35 15.04 2.36
C ALA A 2 -4.05 14.79 3.16
N VAL A 3 -3.51 15.86 3.77
CA VAL A 3 -2.29 15.86 4.56
C VAL A 3 -2.39 14.95 5.82
N ILE A 4 -3.58 14.79 6.42
CA ILE A 4 -3.73 14.04 7.68
C ILE A 4 -3.49 12.53 7.48
N VAL A 5 -3.90 11.98 6.33
CA VAL A 5 -3.69 10.55 6.01
C VAL A 5 -2.20 10.26 5.83
N ALA A 6 -1.44 11.19 5.25
CA ALA A 6 -0.01 11.01 4.98
C ALA A 6 0.90 11.17 6.21
N TYR A 7 0.51 11.99 7.19
CA TYR A 7 1.27 12.18 8.43
C TYR A 7 1.38 10.90 9.27
N HIS A 8 0.41 9.99 9.13
CA HIS A 8 0.27 8.86 10.05
C HIS A 8 1.10 7.63 9.67
N PHE A 9 1.47 7.52 8.40
CA PHE A 9 2.21 6.38 7.86
C PHE A 9 3.74 6.52 7.98
N SER A 10 4.29 7.71 8.27
CA SER A 10 5.75 7.92 8.18
C SER A 10 6.56 7.64 9.46
N VAL A 11 5.93 7.45 10.64
CA VAL A 11 6.66 7.42 11.92
C VAL A 11 6.35 6.21 12.82
N ILE A 12 5.36 5.39 12.48
CA ILE A 12 4.76 4.52 13.51
C ILE A 12 4.70 3.04 13.08
N PRO A 13 5.27 2.11 13.88
CA PRO A 13 5.10 0.68 13.65
C PRO A 13 3.61 0.30 13.61
N LEU A 14 3.27 -0.77 12.89
CA LEU A 14 1.90 -1.29 12.76
C LEU A 14 1.15 -1.46 14.10
N SER A 15 1.90 -1.65 15.19
CA SER A 15 1.42 -1.79 16.57
C SER A 15 1.18 -0.49 17.34
N CYS A 16 1.61 0.67 16.84
CA CYS A 16 1.65 1.91 17.64
C CYS A 16 0.91 3.10 17.03
N SER A 17 0.24 2.94 15.89
CA SER A 17 -0.47 4.02 15.21
C SER A 17 -1.58 4.61 16.12
N PRO A 18 -1.65 5.93 16.41
CA PRO A 18 -2.73 6.56 17.19
C PRO A 18 -4.13 6.45 16.57
N VAL A 19 -4.24 5.84 15.38
CA VAL A 19 -5.48 5.48 14.70
C VAL A 19 -5.58 3.95 14.68
N GLY A 20 -5.12 3.31 15.77
CA GLY A 20 -4.80 1.89 15.86
C GLY A 20 -5.97 0.96 15.56
N ASP A 21 -7.20 1.44 15.74
CA ASP A 21 -8.39 0.61 15.60
C ASP A 21 -9.43 1.17 14.62
N LYS A 22 -9.38 2.47 14.28
CA LYS A 22 -10.40 3.17 13.46
C LYS A 22 -9.93 3.61 12.07
N ALA A 23 -8.75 3.15 11.65
CA ALA A 23 -8.13 3.63 10.41
C ALA A 23 -8.98 3.34 9.16
N PRO A 24 -9.55 2.13 9.00
CA PRO A 24 -10.42 1.84 7.86
C PRO A 24 -11.65 2.74 7.80
N GLU A 25 -12.31 3.01 8.93
CA GLU A 25 -13.52 3.82 9.01
C GLU A 25 -13.26 5.26 8.59
N ILE A 26 -12.18 5.86 9.11
CA ILE A 26 -11.79 7.23 8.74
C ILE A 26 -11.42 7.32 7.27
N VAL A 27 -10.66 6.35 6.74
CA VAL A 27 -10.33 6.30 5.30
C VAL A 27 -11.59 6.18 4.46
N SER A 28 -12.51 5.30 4.85
CA SER A 28 -13.80 5.11 4.17
C SER A 28 -14.61 6.40 4.16
N GLU A 29 -14.73 7.08 5.29
CA GLU A 29 -15.46 8.34 5.41
C GLU A 29 -14.85 9.43 4.51
N ILE A 30 -13.52 9.57 4.53
CA ILE A 30 -12.81 10.56 3.71
C ILE A 30 -13.04 10.31 2.20
N LEU A 31 -12.88 9.07 1.75
CA LEU A 31 -13.07 8.71 0.34
C LEU A 31 -14.55 8.81 -0.10
N THR A 32 -15.48 8.47 0.79
CA THR A 32 -16.93 8.60 0.53
C THR A 32 -17.35 10.06 0.39
N ASN A 33 -16.70 10.97 1.14
CA ASN A 33 -16.94 12.41 1.05
C ASN A 33 -16.24 13.09 -0.15
N GLY A 34 -15.76 12.31 -1.14
CA GLY A 34 -15.26 12.84 -2.40
C GLY A 34 -13.77 13.17 -2.42
N ALA A 35 -12.99 12.71 -1.43
CA ALA A 35 -11.55 12.79 -1.53
C ALA A 35 -11.04 11.88 -2.67
N ASP A 36 -10.25 12.44 -3.57
CA ASP A 36 -9.66 11.70 -4.69
C ASP A 36 -8.36 10.98 -4.25
N PRO A 37 -8.29 9.64 -4.34
CA PRO A 37 -7.09 8.88 -4.00
C PRO A 37 -5.87 9.20 -4.87
N ASN A 38 -6.09 9.79 -6.06
CA ASN A 38 -5.06 10.18 -7.01
C ASN A 38 -4.74 11.68 -6.96
N GLN A 39 -5.37 12.45 -6.07
CA GLN A 39 -5.12 13.89 -5.97
C GLN A 39 -3.62 14.15 -5.67
N PRO A 40 -2.87 14.77 -6.59
CA PRO A 40 -1.48 15.10 -6.33
C PRO A 40 -1.38 16.16 -5.24
N TYR A 41 -0.38 16.02 -4.38
CA TYR A 41 0.01 17.03 -3.41
C TYR A 41 1.52 16.98 -3.17
N GLN A 42 2.07 18.10 -2.70
CA GLN A 42 3.47 18.18 -2.32
C GLN A 42 3.62 17.67 -0.89
N GLY A 43 4.34 16.56 -0.73
CA GLY A 43 4.70 16.02 0.58
C GLY A 43 5.68 16.93 1.33
N LEU A 44 5.80 16.72 2.64
CA LEU A 44 6.77 17.45 3.48
C LEU A 44 8.22 17.18 3.09
N ASN A 45 8.47 16.04 2.44
CA ASN A 45 9.75 15.67 1.86
C ASN A 45 10.01 16.38 0.51
N GLY A 46 9.13 17.29 0.09
CA GLY A 46 9.20 18.01 -1.18
C GLY A 46 8.80 17.20 -2.41
N LYS A 47 8.41 15.93 -2.25
CA LYS A 47 8.03 15.05 -3.37
C LYS A 47 6.56 15.24 -3.72
N GLU A 48 6.27 15.25 -5.01
CA GLU A 48 4.90 15.12 -5.50
C GLU A 48 4.42 13.68 -5.29
N GLN A 49 3.29 13.52 -4.59
CA GLN A 49 2.73 12.22 -4.23
C GLN A 49 1.20 12.27 -4.29
N THR A 50 0.57 11.10 -4.32
CA THR A 50 -0.88 10.95 -4.14
C THR A 50 -1.15 10.13 -2.88
N PRO A 51 -2.34 10.27 -2.25
CA PRO A 51 -2.73 9.40 -1.13
C PRO A 51 -2.55 7.91 -1.43
N TRP A 52 -2.82 7.48 -2.67
CA TRP A 52 -2.57 6.11 -3.11
C TRP A 52 -1.10 5.71 -3.04
N LEU A 53 -0.21 6.54 -3.61
CA LEU A 53 1.22 6.27 -3.61
C LEU A 53 1.78 6.20 -2.18
N VAL A 54 1.26 7.00 -1.26
CA VAL A 54 1.67 6.97 0.16
C VAL A 54 1.34 5.63 0.82
N VAL A 55 0.15 5.09 0.56
CA VAL A 55 -0.24 3.78 1.09
C VAL A 55 0.65 2.67 0.54
N LEU A 56 1.01 2.74 -0.74
CA LEU A 56 1.96 1.80 -1.35
C LEU A 56 3.37 1.92 -0.76
N ASP A 57 3.85 3.14 -0.54
CA ASP A 57 5.17 3.40 0.04
C ASP A 57 5.22 2.89 1.49
N TYR A 58 4.12 3.01 2.23
CA TYR A 58 3.99 2.43 3.57
C TYR A 58 4.10 0.91 3.56
N LEU A 59 3.51 0.21 2.59
CA LEU A 59 3.64 -1.25 2.47
C LEU A 59 5.09 -1.65 2.22
N ARG A 60 5.82 -0.91 1.38
CA ARG A 60 7.26 -1.14 1.16
C ARG A 60 8.06 -0.93 2.44
N GLU A 61 7.77 0.14 3.16
CA GLU A 61 8.43 0.43 4.44
C GLU A 61 8.18 -0.68 5.45
N ALA A 62 6.93 -1.13 5.57
CA ALA A 62 6.55 -2.21 6.46
C ALA A 62 7.26 -3.53 6.10
N ASP A 63 7.38 -3.85 4.80
CA ASP A 63 8.14 -5.01 4.33
C ASP A 63 9.63 -4.89 4.67
N ARG A 64 10.23 -3.74 4.37
CA ARG A 64 11.66 -3.46 4.59
C ARG A 64 12.04 -3.50 6.06
N ARG A 65 11.15 -3.00 6.94
CA ARG A 65 11.34 -3.03 8.40
C ARG A 65 10.87 -4.33 9.06
N ARG A 66 10.37 -5.29 8.28
CA ARG A 66 9.82 -6.58 8.77
C ARG A 66 8.72 -6.38 9.82
N TRP A 67 7.86 -5.39 9.58
CA TRP A 67 6.68 -5.15 10.42
C TRP A 67 5.54 -6.12 10.12
N ILE A 68 5.59 -6.79 8.97
CA ILE A 68 4.62 -7.79 8.56
C ILE A 68 5.14 -9.16 9.00
N ALA A 69 4.35 -9.89 9.80
CA ALA A 69 4.66 -11.27 10.16
C ALA A 69 4.17 -12.26 9.08
N TYR A 70 4.79 -13.43 9.01
CA TYR A 70 4.33 -14.52 8.15
C TYR A 70 2.99 -15.05 8.67
N TYR A 71 1.98 -15.19 7.78
CA TYR A 71 0.59 -15.43 8.17
C TYR A 71 0.05 -14.43 9.21
N ASP A 72 0.53 -13.19 9.19
CA ASP A 72 -0.15 -12.14 9.94
C ASP A 72 -1.58 -12.05 9.42
N THR A 73 -2.54 -12.36 10.29
CA THR A 73 -3.97 -12.16 10.09
C THR A 73 -4.53 -11.22 11.15
N SER A 74 -3.65 -10.56 11.92
CA SER A 74 -4.05 -9.66 13.00
C SER A 74 -4.99 -8.59 12.47
N GLU A 75 -6.06 -8.34 13.22
CA GLU A 75 -6.97 -7.22 12.97
C GLU A 75 -6.26 -5.87 13.07
N HIS A 76 -5.08 -5.83 13.69
CA HIS A 76 -4.21 -4.65 13.74
C HIS A 76 -2.99 -4.73 12.80
N GLY A 77 -2.91 -5.77 11.97
CA GLY A 77 -1.79 -6.03 11.07
C GLY A 77 -2.16 -5.87 9.60
N THR A 78 -1.86 -6.89 8.82
CA THR A 78 -2.11 -7.00 7.36
C THR A 78 -3.59 -6.97 6.99
N SER A 79 -4.49 -7.52 7.81
CA SER A 79 -5.94 -7.54 7.54
C SER A 79 -6.49 -6.11 7.45
N ARG A 80 -6.11 -5.24 8.39
CA ARG A 80 -6.48 -3.81 8.38
C ARG A 80 -5.95 -3.09 7.15
N LEU A 81 -4.70 -3.34 6.79
CA LEU A 81 -4.09 -2.76 5.59
C LEU A 81 -4.79 -3.22 4.32
N ALA A 82 -5.18 -4.49 4.23
CA ALA A 82 -5.91 -5.00 3.10
C ALA A 82 -7.27 -4.31 2.94
N VAL A 83 -7.98 -4.02 4.04
CA VAL A 83 -9.23 -3.24 4.01
C VAL A 83 -8.97 -1.83 3.46
N ILE A 84 -7.95 -1.13 3.98
CA ILE A 84 -7.57 0.21 3.51
C ILE A 84 -7.28 0.18 2.01
N ILE A 85 -6.42 -0.72 1.54
CA ILE A 85 -6.08 -0.85 0.12
C ILE A 85 -7.34 -1.12 -0.72
N SER A 86 -8.25 -1.97 -0.23
CA SER A 86 -9.51 -2.24 -0.92
C SER A 86 -10.36 -0.98 -1.10
N LEU A 87 -10.41 -0.10 -0.08
CA LEU A 87 -11.14 1.17 -0.16
C LEU A 87 -10.54 2.08 -1.24
N PHE A 88 -9.20 2.22 -1.27
CA PHE A 88 -8.54 2.99 -2.33
C PHE A 88 -8.88 2.46 -3.73
N ILE A 89 -8.80 1.14 -3.93
CA ILE A 89 -9.12 0.51 -5.22
C ILE A 89 -10.60 0.71 -5.61
N GLN A 90 -11.51 0.61 -4.65
CA GLN A 90 -12.95 0.82 -4.88
C GLN A 90 -13.26 2.27 -5.30
N HIS A 91 -12.53 3.24 -4.75
CA HIS A 91 -12.71 4.66 -5.03
C HIS A 91 -11.90 5.18 -6.25
N GLY A 92 -11.43 4.28 -7.13
CA GLY A 92 -10.90 4.68 -8.44
C GLY A 92 -9.43 5.08 -8.43
N THR A 93 -8.63 4.45 -7.58
CA THR A 93 -7.17 4.61 -7.61
C THR A 93 -6.57 4.25 -8.98
N ASP A 94 -5.44 4.88 -9.33
CA ASP A 94 -4.65 4.49 -10.51
C ASP A 94 -4.07 3.07 -10.31
N PRO A 95 -4.55 2.06 -11.07
CA PRO A 95 -4.07 0.68 -10.94
C PRO A 95 -2.60 0.52 -11.36
N ASN A 96 -2.06 1.47 -12.14
CA ASN A 96 -0.69 1.50 -12.61
C ASN A 96 0.20 2.47 -11.81
N GLY A 97 -0.28 2.94 -10.65
CA GLY A 97 0.47 3.83 -9.76
C GLY A 97 1.89 3.33 -9.52
N LEU A 98 2.87 4.19 -9.80
CA LEU A 98 4.29 3.84 -9.82
C LEU A 98 5.03 4.61 -8.73
N LEU A 99 5.63 3.89 -7.78
CA LEU A 99 6.65 4.46 -6.91
C LEU A 99 7.96 4.51 -7.67
N VAL A 100 8.52 5.72 -7.76
CA VAL A 100 9.83 5.96 -8.34
C VAL A 100 10.94 5.35 -7.48
N GLU A 101 12.08 5.12 -8.09
CA GLU A 101 13.26 4.62 -7.39
C GLU A 101 13.71 5.56 -6.27
N THR A 102 14.17 4.97 -5.17
CA THR A 102 14.80 5.67 -4.06
C THR A 102 16.11 4.99 -3.69
N LYS A 103 16.89 5.62 -2.80
CA LYS A 103 18.14 5.03 -2.29
C LYS A 103 17.97 3.68 -1.57
N PHE A 104 16.75 3.32 -1.15
CA PHE A 104 16.47 2.09 -0.43
C PHE A 104 15.86 1.00 -1.32
N ASP A 105 15.28 1.40 -2.44
CA ASP A 105 14.07 0.77 -2.94
C ASP A 105 13.96 1.04 -4.45
N PRO A 106 14.05 0.01 -5.32
CA PRO A 106 13.91 0.21 -6.77
C PRO A 106 12.51 0.71 -7.14
N SER A 107 12.30 1.23 -8.36
CA SER A 107 10.95 1.59 -8.79
C SER A 107 10.01 0.39 -8.74
N ALA A 108 8.75 0.59 -8.32
CA ALA A 108 7.77 -0.47 -8.17
C ALA A 108 6.34 0.03 -8.43
N SER A 109 5.60 -0.71 -9.25
CA SER A 109 4.17 -0.50 -9.49
C SER A 109 3.33 -1.03 -8.33
N ALA A 110 2.09 -0.54 -8.22
CA ALA A 110 1.10 -1.05 -7.29
C ALA A 110 0.95 -2.58 -7.38
N LEU A 111 0.89 -3.12 -8.60
CA LEU A 111 0.76 -4.55 -8.84
C LEU A 111 1.95 -5.36 -8.31
N GLU A 112 3.17 -4.87 -8.49
CA GLU A 112 4.38 -5.54 -7.99
C GLU A 112 4.42 -5.54 -6.46
N ILE A 113 4.15 -4.39 -5.84
CA ILE A 113 4.16 -4.25 -4.37
C ILE A 113 3.16 -5.21 -3.74
N ILE A 114 1.90 -5.18 -4.22
CA ILE A 114 0.83 -6.06 -3.71
C ILE A 114 1.14 -7.53 -3.98
N THR A 115 1.71 -7.86 -5.14
CA THR A 115 2.14 -9.23 -5.47
C THR A 115 3.27 -9.69 -4.55
N GLY A 116 4.23 -8.82 -4.24
CA GLY A 116 5.35 -9.08 -3.35
C GLY A 116 4.90 -9.44 -1.94
N ILE A 117 4.03 -8.62 -1.35
CA ILE A 117 3.45 -8.88 -0.02
C ILE A 117 2.67 -10.21 -0.02
N SER A 118 1.80 -10.41 -1.02
CA SER A 118 1.01 -11.64 -1.14
C SER A 118 1.88 -12.89 -1.16
N ARG A 119 2.94 -12.90 -1.99
CA ARG A 119 3.82 -14.06 -2.13
C ARG A 119 4.73 -14.28 -0.92
N LYS A 120 5.30 -13.20 -0.38
CA LYS A 120 6.28 -13.27 0.71
C LYS A 120 5.65 -13.70 2.03
N TYR A 121 4.45 -13.21 2.34
CA TYR A 121 3.79 -13.43 3.62
C TYR A 121 2.60 -14.39 3.57
N ALA A 122 2.28 -14.92 2.37
CA ALA A 122 1.16 -15.83 2.14
C ALA A 122 -0.19 -15.30 2.65
N VAL A 123 -0.41 -13.97 2.57
CA VAL A 123 -1.63 -13.30 3.03
C VAL A 123 -2.73 -13.39 1.95
N PRO A 124 -3.82 -14.15 2.16
CA PRO A 124 -4.85 -14.39 1.14
C PRO A 124 -5.54 -13.12 0.64
N GLU A 125 -5.73 -12.14 1.52
CA GLU A 125 -6.34 -10.84 1.23
C GLU A 125 -5.57 -10.12 0.12
N PHE A 126 -4.24 -10.09 0.19
CA PHE A 126 -3.40 -9.47 -0.83
C PHE A 126 -3.43 -10.24 -2.16
N GLY A 127 -3.66 -11.55 -2.11
CA GLY A 127 -3.93 -12.35 -3.31
C GLY A 127 -5.22 -11.93 -4.02
N ARG A 128 -6.28 -11.62 -3.26
CA ARG A 128 -7.53 -11.07 -3.79
C ARG A 128 -7.33 -9.66 -4.34
N LEU A 129 -6.64 -8.78 -3.60
CA LEU A 129 -6.35 -7.41 -4.04
C LEU A 129 -5.54 -7.37 -5.34
N ARG A 130 -4.57 -8.27 -5.49
CA ARG A 130 -3.81 -8.46 -6.74
C ARG A 130 -4.75 -8.72 -7.92
N LYS A 131 -5.73 -9.62 -7.76
CA LYS A 131 -6.70 -9.91 -8.82
C LYS A 131 -7.54 -8.68 -9.15
N VAL A 132 -8.03 -7.97 -8.14
CA VAL A 132 -8.82 -6.75 -8.34
C VAL A 132 -8.01 -5.67 -9.09
N LEU A 133 -6.73 -5.47 -8.77
CA LEU A 133 -5.87 -4.52 -9.50
C LEU A 133 -5.73 -4.90 -10.97
N ILE A 134 -5.53 -6.18 -11.28
CA ILE A 134 -5.47 -6.67 -12.66
C ILE A 134 -6.79 -6.40 -13.37
N ASP A 135 -7.93 -6.72 -12.73
CA ASP A 135 -9.27 -6.48 -13.29
C ASP A 135 -9.53 -4.97 -13.52
N LYS A 136 -8.87 -4.09 -12.75
CA LYS A 136 -8.90 -2.64 -12.93
C LYS A 136 -7.93 -2.12 -13.99
N GLY A 137 -7.12 -2.97 -14.62
CA GLY A 137 -6.20 -2.59 -15.70
C GLY A 137 -4.75 -2.39 -15.27
N ALA A 138 -4.33 -2.95 -14.12
CA ALA A 138 -2.93 -2.96 -13.73
C ALA A 138 -2.13 -3.87 -14.67
N LEU A 139 -1.04 -3.34 -15.23
CA LEU A 139 -0.15 -4.06 -16.14
C LEU A 139 1.10 -4.54 -15.40
N GLY A 140 1.47 -5.81 -15.63
CA GLY A 140 2.79 -6.30 -15.22
C GLY A 140 3.87 -5.71 -16.10
N ARG A 141 4.98 -5.25 -15.51
CA ARG A 141 6.15 -4.81 -16.28
C ARG A 141 6.92 -6.01 -16.80
N GLU A 142 7.33 -5.99 -18.07
CA GLU A 142 8.19 -7.03 -18.65
C GLU A 142 9.48 -7.18 -17.86
N GLY A 143 9.88 -8.42 -17.55
CA GLY A 143 11.10 -8.72 -16.78
C GLY A 143 10.97 -8.68 -15.25
N TYR A 144 9.90 -8.10 -14.69
CA TYR A 144 9.72 -7.96 -13.23
C TYR A 144 8.95 -9.12 -12.57
N GLY A 145 8.50 -10.11 -13.34
CA GLY A 145 7.92 -11.35 -12.81
C GLY A 145 8.88 -12.20 -11.97
N ILE A 146 10.18 -11.86 -11.98
CA ILE A 146 11.30 -12.64 -11.44
C ILE A 146 11.85 -12.05 -10.12
N LEU A 147 11.61 -10.76 -9.81
CA LEU A 147 12.31 -10.07 -8.71
C LEU A 147 11.82 -10.37 -7.28
N TYR A 148 10.73 -11.13 -7.13
CA TYR A 148 10.37 -11.73 -5.84
C TYR A 148 10.79 -13.20 -5.77
N GLN A 149 11.98 -13.54 -6.30
CA GLN A 149 12.71 -14.67 -5.75
C GLN A 149 12.91 -14.36 -4.27
N VAL A 150 12.15 -15.09 -3.45
CA VAL A 150 12.38 -15.26 -2.03
C VAL A 150 13.89 -15.29 -1.82
N TYR A 151 14.44 -14.39 -1.00
CA TYR A 151 15.78 -14.57 -0.47
C TYR A 151 15.73 -15.86 0.36
N GLY A 152 15.95 -16.98 -0.30
CA GLY A 152 16.14 -18.30 0.25
C GLY A 152 17.62 -18.60 0.14
N THR A 153 18.33 -18.35 1.24
CA THR A 153 19.41 -19.15 1.86
C THR A 153 19.99 -18.33 3.00
#